data_AF-A0AAD5DC67-F1
#
_entry.id   AF-A0AAD5DC67-F1
#
_cell.length_a   1.000
_cell.length_b   1.000
_cell.length_c   1.000
_cell.angle_alpha   90.00
_cell.angle_beta   90.00
_cell.angle_gamma   90.00
#
_symmetry.space_group_name_H-M   'P 1'
#
loop_
_entity.id
_entity.type
_entity.pdbx_description
1 polymer ?
#
loop_
_entity_poly.entity_id
_entity_poly.type
_entity_poly.pdbx_seq_one_letter_code
_entity_poly.pdbx_strand_id
1 'polypeptide(L)'
;VAESLGHTVLGWRTVPTDNSSLGKSALQTEPVIEQVFLTPTARSKVDFERQMYILRRVSMVAIRAALNLQYGGVKDFYICSLSSRTVVYKGQLKPNQLKEYYHSDLGNERFTSYMALIHSRFSTNTFPSWDRAQPMRVLGHNGEINTLRGNVN
;
A
#
# COMPACT_ATOMS: atom_id res chain seq x y z
N VAL A 1 12.35 -12.35 6.12
CA VAL A 1 11.37 -11.92 7.14
C VAL A 1 10.16 -12.83 7.22
N ALA A 2 9.47 -13.12 6.11
CA ALA A 2 8.31 -14.04 6.12
C ALA A 2 8.67 -15.43 6.70
N GLU A 3 9.72 -16.06 6.17
CA GLU A 3 10.19 -17.37 6.60
C GLU A 3 10.62 -17.40 8.07
N SER A 4 11.31 -16.36 8.55
CA SER A 4 11.71 -16.24 9.95
C SER A 4 10.52 -16.11 10.91
N LEU A 5 9.38 -15.61 10.41
CA LEU A 5 8.11 -15.58 11.14
C LEU A 5 7.24 -16.82 10.87
N GLY A 6 7.74 -17.80 10.13
CA GLY A 6 7.07 -19.07 9.85
C GLY A 6 6.05 -19.04 8.72
N HIS A 7 6.00 -17.96 7.93
CA HIS A 7 5.15 -17.85 6.75
C HIS A 7 5.87 -18.36 5.50
N THR A 8 5.13 -18.98 4.58
CA THR A 8 5.64 -19.35 3.25
C THR A 8 5.22 -18.31 2.23
N VAL A 9 6.16 -17.81 1.44
CA VAL A 9 5.88 -16.99 0.26
C VAL A 9 5.51 -17.93 -0.88
N LEU A 10 4.28 -17.81 -1.39
CA LEU A 10 3.80 -18.59 -2.52
C LEU A 10 4.30 -18.03 -3.85
N GLY A 11 4.47 -16.71 -3.93
CA GLY A 11 4.97 -16.04 -5.11
C GLY A 11 4.70 -14.55 -5.10
N TRP A 12 5.21 -13.90 -6.13
CA TRP A 12 5.02 -12.48 -6.41
C TRP A 12 4.30 -12.31 -7.73
N ARG A 13 3.42 -11.32 -7.81
CA ARG A 13 2.73 -10.90 -9.03
C ARG A 13 3.00 -9.42 -9.25
N THR A 14 3.65 -9.10 -10.35
CA THR A 14 3.66 -7.71 -10.85
C THR A 14 2.24 -7.30 -11.21
N VAL A 15 1.77 -6.19 -10.68
CA VAL A 15 0.41 -5.68 -10.95
C VAL A 15 0.43 -4.99 -12.31
N PRO A 16 -0.38 -5.43 -13.30
CA PRO A 16 -0.45 -4.74 -14.58
C PRO A 16 -1.08 -3.35 -14.40
N THR A 17 -0.32 -2.31 -14.79
CA THR A 17 -0.74 -0.91 -14.73
C THR A 17 -0.72 -0.26 -16.11
N ASP A 18 -1.51 0.80 -16.29
CA ASP A 18 -1.45 1.68 -17.47
C ASP A 18 -1.19 3.12 -17.02
N ASN A 19 0.04 3.59 -17.25
CA ASN A 19 0.49 4.92 -16.84
C ASN A 19 0.37 5.98 -17.94
N SER A 20 -0.24 5.67 -19.09
CA SER A 20 -0.31 6.56 -20.25
C SER A 20 -1.01 7.89 -19.98
N SER A 21 -1.95 7.92 -19.02
CA SER A 21 -2.70 9.13 -18.63
C SER A 21 -2.01 9.95 -17.53
N LEU A 22 -0.90 9.49 -16.96
CA LEU A 22 -0.27 10.15 -15.82
C LEU A 22 0.48 11.43 -16.21
N GLY A 23 0.42 12.42 -15.32
CA GLY A 23 1.25 13.62 -15.43
C GLY A 23 2.72 13.32 -15.11
N LYS A 24 3.63 14.15 -15.65
CA LYS A 24 5.09 13.99 -15.50
C LYS A 24 5.55 13.78 -14.05
N SER A 25 4.97 14.49 -13.08
CA SER A 25 5.35 14.38 -11.67
C SER A 25 4.96 13.05 -11.03
N ALA A 26 3.81 12.47 -11.42
CA ALA A 26 3.39 11.15 -10.96
C ALA A 26 4.28 10.06 -11.57
N LEU A 27 4.59 10.16 -12.87
CA LEU A 27 5.49 9.24 -13.59
C LEU A 27 6.90 9.20 -13.00
N GLN A 28 7.46 10.37 -12.66
CA GLN A 28 8.81 10.47 -12.08
C GLN A 28 8.97 9.75 -10.74
N THR A 29 7.87 9.49 -10.04
CA THR A 29 7.86 8.83 -8.73
C THR A 29 7.02 7.56 -8.72
N GLU A 30 6.63 7.08 -9.91
CA GLU A 30 5.84 5.86 -10.05
C GLU A 30 6.61 4.66 -9.49
N PRO A 31 6.06 3.95 -8.50
CA PRO A 31 6.70 2.77 -7.95
C PRO A 31 6.51 1.55 -8.86
N VAL A 32 7.40 0.58 -8.74
CA VAL A 32 7.08 -0.79 -9.17
C VAL A 32 6.03 -1.34 -8.20
N ILE A 33 4.90 -1.81 -8.74
CA ILE A 33 3.78 -2.30 -7.95
C ILE A 33 3.70 -3.82 -8.04
N GLU A 34 3.88 -4.49 -6.90
CA GLU A 34 3.83 -5.95 -6.81
C GLU A 34 2.93 -6.41 -5.66
N GLN A 35 2.35 -7.58 -5.85
CA GLN A 35 1.59 -8.31 -4.84
C GLN A 35 2.37 -9.55 -4.41
N VAL A 36 2.42 -9.79 -3.09
CA VAL A 36 2.99 -11.00 -2.52
C VAL A 36 1.87 -11.88 -1.99
N PHE A 37 1.92 -13.17 -2.33
CA PHE A 37 0.99 -14.18 -1.83
C PHE A 37 1.68 -15.04 -0.78
N LEU A 38 0.99 -15.26 0.34
CA LEU A 38 1.57 -15.88 1.53
C LEU A 38 0.58 -16.89 2.12
N THR A 39 1.10 -17.91 2.79
CA THR A 39 0.30 -18.82 3.61
C THR A 39 0.20 -18.33 5.06
N PRO A 40 -0.90 -18.68 5.78
CA PRO A 40 -0.91 -18.60 7.23
C PRO A 40 0.15 -19.51 7.83
N THR A 41 0.76 -19.10 8.94
CA THR A 41 1.66 -19.98 9.68
C THR A 41 0.86 -20.81 10.69
N ALA A 42 1.03 -22.12 10.65
CA ALA A 42 0.47 -23.02 11.66
C ALA A 42 1.18 -22.88 13.03
N ARG A 43 2.32 -22.18 13.09
CA ARG A 43 3.11 -21.99 14.32
C ARG A 43 2.51 -20.98 15.27
N SER A 44 1.58 -20.14 14.81
CA SER A 44 1.01 -19.06 15.61
C SER A 44 -0.43 -19.34 15.97
N LYS A 45 -0.77 -19.15 17.25
CA LYS A 45 -2.15 -19.25 17.77
C LYS A 45 -2.97 -17.96 17.55
N VAL A 46 -2.35 -16.88 17.09
CA VAL A 46 -3.07 -15.64 16.77
C VAL A 46 -3.75 -15.72 15.42
N ASP A 47 -4.82 -14.96 15.23
CA ASP A 47 -5.52 -14.89 13.95
C ASP A 47 -4.61 -14.36 12.83
N PHE A 48 -4.94 -14.72 11.59
CA PHE A 48 -4.10 -14.42 10.42
C PHE A 48 -3.90 -12.92 10.18
N GLU A 49 -4.89 -12.08 10.50
CA GLU A 49 -4.77 -10.63 10.32
C GLU A 49 -3.75 -10.02 11.28
N ARG A 50 -3.72 -10.49 12.54
CA ARG A 50 -2.67 -10.10 13.49
C ARG A 50 -1.29 -10.58 13.03
N GLN A 51 -1.19 -11.77 12.44
CA GLN A 51 0.07 -12.25 11.85
C GLN A 51 0.53 -11.33 10.71
N MET A 52 -0.36 -10.97 9.79
CA MET A 52 -0.05 -10.06 8.67
C MET A 52 0.32 -8.65 9.14
N TYR A 53 -0.30 -8.15 10.22
CA TYR A 53 0.11 -6.90 10.85
C TYR A 53 1.57 -6.95 11.32
N ILE A 54 1.95 -8.00 12.06
CA ILE A 54 3.33 -8.19 12.55
C ILE A 54 4.29 -8.31 11.37
N LEU A 55 3.98 -9.19 10.40
CA LEU A 55 4.80 -9.42 9.23
C LEU A 55 5.02 -8.12 8.43
N ARG A 56 3.98 -7.30 8.24
CA ARG A 56 4.09 -6.01 7.56
C ARG A 56 5.01 -5.06 8.33
N ARG A 57 4.82 -4.93 9.65
CA ARG A 57 5.64 -4.03 10.49
C ARG A 57 7.12 -4.42 10.47
N VAL A 58 7.41 -5.70 10.69
CA VAL A 58 8.80 -6.22 10.71
C VAL A 58 9.43 -6.11 9.32
N SER A 59 8.69 -6.47 8.26
CA SER A 59 9.20 -6.38 6.87
C SER A 59 9.54 -4.95 6.48
N MET A 60 8.67 -3.98 6.79
CA MET A 60 8.93 -2.56 6.47
C MET A 60 10.20 -2.04 7.17
N VAL A 61 10.43 -2.41 8.43
CA VAL A 61 11.64 -2.02 9.17
C VAL A 61 12.88 -2.70 8.57
N ALA A 62 12.83 -4.02 8.37
CA ALA A 62 13.95 -4.79 7.86
C ALA A 62 14.36 -4.36 6.44
N ILE A 63 13.40 -4.12 5.55
CA ILE A 63 13.67 -3.70 4.17
C ILE A 63 14.26 -2.30 4.14
N ARG A 64 13.73 -1.35 4.92
CA ARG A 64 14.30 0.00 5.01
C ARG A 64 15.74 -0.03 5.53
N ALA A 65 16.02 -0.83 6.56
CA ALA A 65 17.37 -0.98 7.08
C ALA A 65 18.33 -1.63 6.06
N ALA A 66 17.91 -2.73 5.43
CA ALA A 66 18.72 -3.45 4.46
C ALA A 66 19.05 -2.63 3.20
N LEU A 67 18.13 -1.77 2.77
CA LEU A 67 18.27 -0.92 1.59
C LEU A 67 18.76 0.51 1.93
N ASN A 68 19.08 0.78 3.20
CA ASN A 68 19.47 2.10 3.71
C ASN A 68 18.49 3.22 3.28
N LEU A 69 17.19 2.94 3.33
CA LEU A 69 16.14 3.88 2.89
C LEU A 69 15.79 4.85 4.01
N GLN A 70 15.80 6.14 3.70
CA GLN A 70 15.27 7.17 4.58
C GLN A 70 13.77 7.33 4.38
N TYR A 71 13.05 7.65 5.46
CA TYR A 71 11.63 8.00 5.35
C TYR A 71 11.45 9.25 4.48
N GLY A 72 10.62 9.15 3.44
CA GLY A 72 10.41 10.24 2.49
C GLY A 72 11.60 10.52 1.56
N GLY A 73 12.55 9.58 1.46
CA GLY A 73 13.65 9.65 0.50
C GLY A 73 13.17 9.43 -0.94
N VAL A 74 14.04 9.77 -1.92
CA VAL A 74 13.77 9.62 -3.37
C VAL A 74 13.52 8.15 -3.76
N LYS A 75 14.20 7.21 -3.09
CA LYS A 75 13.91 5.78 -3.14
C LYS A 75 13.15 5.42 -1.87
N ASP A 76 12.00 4.77 -2.01
CA ASP A 76 11.22 4.33 -0.87
C ASP A 76 10.60 2.95 -1.07
N PHE A 77 10.15 2.36 0.04
CA PHE A 77 9.44 1.10 0.09
C PHE A 77 8.20 1.25 0.98
N TYR A 78 7.05 0.80 0.48
CA TYR A 78 5.79 0.91 1.18
C TYR A 78 4.87 -0.28 0.93
N ILE A 79 4.29 -0.81 2.01
CA ILE A 79 3.24 -1.83 1.93
C ILE A 79 1.88 -1.14 2.17
N CYS A 80 1.08 -1.02 1.10
CA CYS A 80 -0.27 -0.44 1.13
C CYS A 80 -1.21 -1.20 2.06
N SER A 81 -1.27 -2.51 1.86
CA SER A 81 -2.05 -3.44 2.67
C SER A 81 -1.31 -4.79 2.71
N LEU A 82 -1.48 -5.51 3.81
CA LEU A 82 -1.10 -6.92 3.92
C LEU A 82 -2.15 -7.56 4.81
N SER A 83 -3.11 -8.24 4.20
CA SER A 83 -4.33 -8.73 4.82
C SER A 83 -4.98 -9.75 3.88
N SER A 84 -5.73 -10.70 4.45
CA SER A 84 -6.58 -11.63 3.69
C SER A 84 -7.97 -11.07 3.40
N ARG A 85 -8.33 -9.94 4.01
CA ARG A 85 -9.66 -9.34 3.97
C ARG A 85 -9.71 -8.01 3.23
N THR A 86 -8.58 -7.30 3.17
CA THR A 86 -8.50 -5.95 2.62
C THR A 86 -7.32 -5.80 1.68
N VAL A 87 -7.58 -5.28 0.49
CA VAL A 87 -6.56 -4.84 -0.47
C VAL A 87 -6.75 -3.35 -0.76
N VAL A 88 -5.66 -2.60 -0.84
CA VAL A 88 -5.68 -1.16 -1.10
C VAL A 88 -5.01 -0.88 -2.45
N TYR A 89 -5.81 -0.45 -3.43
CA TYR A 89 -5.35 0.15 -4.69
C TYR A 89 -5.38 1.66 -4.56
N LYS A 90 -4.21 2.30 -4.64
CA LYS A 90 -4.07 3.75 -4.47
C LYS A 90 -2.84 4.24 -5.22
N GLY A 91 -2.83 5.52 -5.56
CA GLY A 91 -1.66 6.14 -6.17
C GLY A 91 -1.83 7.64 -6.30
N GLN A 92 -0.85 8.27 -6.94
CA GLN A 92 -0.92 9.68 -7.30
C GLN A 92 -1.75 9.87 -8.57
N LEU A 93 -3.04 9.61 -8.46
CA LEU A 93 -4.00 9.52 -9.55
C LEU A 93 -5.13 10.53 -9.33
N LYS A 94 -5.71 11.07 -10.40
CA LYS A 94 -7.04 11.67 -10.33
C LYS A 94 -8.07 10.55 -10.08
N PRO A 95 -9.21 10.85 -9.42
CA PRO A 95 -10.21 9.83 -9.12
C PRO A 95 -10.66 9.01 -10.35
N ASN A 96 -10.82 9.66 -11.51
CA ASN A 96 -11.23 8.99 -12.75
C ASN A 96 -10.15 8.09 -13.35
N GLN A 97 -8.87 8.30 -13.01
CA GLN A 97 -7.75 7.50 -13.54
C GLN A 97 -7.56 6.17 -12.80
N LEU A 98 -8.13 6.01 -11.60
CA LEU A 98 -7.87 4.84 -10.75
C LEU A 98 -8.21 3.51 -11.44
N LYS A 99 -9.39 3.44 -12.07
CA LYS A 99 -9.86 2.24 -12.74
C LYS A 99 -9.04 1.92 -14.00
N GLU A 100 -8.67 2.94 -14.77
CA GLU A 100 -7.85 2.79 -15.98
C GLU A 100 -6.42 2.36 -15.62
N TYR A 101 -5.83 3.00 -14.62
CA TYR A 101 -4.47 2.68 -14.16
C TYR A 101 -4.37 1.24 -13.67
N TYR A 102 -5.34 0.75 -12.89
CA TYR A 102 -5.41 -0.65 -12.43
C TYR A 102 -6.43 -1.49 -13.24
N HIS A 103 -6.53 -1.25 -14.55
CA HIS A 103 -7.57 -1.86 -15.41
C HIS A 103 -7.68 -3.38 -15.29
N SER A 104 -6.55 -4.07 -15.15
CA SER A 104 -6.51 -5.54 -15.12
C SER A 104 -7.23 -6.15 -13.91
N ASP A 105 -7.22 -5.44 -12.79
CA ASP A 105 -7.81 -5.87 -11.53
C ASP A 105 -9.16 -5.19 -11.30
N LEU A 106 -9.20 -3.85 -11.31
CA LEU A 106 -10.42 -3.07 -11.03
C LEU A 106 -11.43 -3.08 -12.20
N GLY A 107 -11.01 -3.50 -13.39
CA GLY A 107 -11.89 -3.76 -14.53
C GLY A 107 -12.39 -5.20 -14.59
N ASN A 108 -11.88 -6.10 -13.74
CA ASN A 108 -12.21 -7.52 -13.77
C ASN A 108 -13.54 -7.79 -13.03
N GLU A 109 -14.45 -8.54 -13.66
CA GLU A 109 -15.73 -8.92 -13.04
C GLU A 109 -15.57 -9.77 -11.77
N ARG A 110 -14.43 -10.46 -11.62
CA ARG A 110 -14.11 -11.22 -10.40
C ARG A 110 -13.66 -10.33 -9.24
N PHE A 111 -13.37 -9.05 -9.46
CA PHE A 111 -13.01 -8.12 -8.41
C PHE A 111 -14.27 -7.59 -7.72
N THR A 112 -14.84 -8.45 -6.88
CA THR A 112 -16.06 -8.15 -6.11
C THR A 112 -15.72 -7.87 -4.65
N SER A 113 -16.46 -6.97 -4.01
CA SER A 113 -16.35 -6.72 -2.57
C SER A 113 -17.73 -6.42 -1.98
N TYR A 114 -17.91 -6.77 -0.70
CA TYR A 114 -19.07 -6.34 0.08
C TYR A 114 -19.05 -4.83 0.38
N MET A 115 -17.85 -4.26 0.55
CA MET A 115 -17.66 -2.85 0.92
C MET A 115 -16.45 -2.25 0.19
N ALA A 116 -16.55 -0.97 -0.15
CA ALA A 116 -15.43 -0.18 -0.66
C ALA A 116 -15.30 1.13 0.14
N LEU A 117 -14.06 1.52 0.43
CA LEU A 117 -13.71 2.83 0.97
C LEU A 117 -12.89 3.58 -0.09
N ILE A 118 -13.37 4.75 -0.49
CA ILE A 118 -12.75 5.57 -1.52
C ILE A 118 -12.35 6.91 -0.91
N HIS A 119 -11.18 7.41 -1.27
CA HIS A 119 -10.70 8.70 -0.78
C HIS A 119 -9.97 9.48 -1.88
N SER A 120 -10.32 10.75 -2.05
CA SER A 120 -9.58 11.70 -2.88
C SER A 120 -8.94 12.76 -1.98
N ARG A 121 -7.65 13.02 -2.16
CA ARG A 121 -6.90 13.96 -1.32
C ARG A 121 -6.53 15.19 -2.14
N PHE A 122 -6.85 16.37 -1.61
CA PHE A 122 -6.23 17.62 -2.05
C PHE A 122 -5.00 17.91 -1.18
N SER A 123 -3.85 18.15 -1.81
CA SER A 123 -2.57 18.34 -1.12
C SER A 123 -2.09 19.77 -1.31
N THR A 124 -1.74 20.45 -0.23
CA THR A 124 -1.02 21.73 -0.27
C THR A 124 0.47 21.56 -0.55
N ASN A 125 0.99 20.32 -0.53
CA ASN A 125 2.38 20.01 -0.88
C ASN A 125 2.54 19.75 -2.38
N THR A 126 3.59 20.32 -2.97
CA THR A 126 3.97 20.13 -4.39
C THR A 126 4.80 18.87 -4.65
N PHE A 127 5.37 18.26 -3.61
CA PHE A 127 6.17 17.04 -3.77
C PHE A 127 5.28 15.79 -3.99
N PRO A 128 5.39 15.15 -5.16
CA PRO A 128 4.65 13.93 -5.48
C PRO A 128 5.00 12.80 -4.50
N SER A 129 4.01 12.02 -4.08
CA SER A 129 4.22 10.87 -3.19
C SER A 129 3.03 9.92 -3.24
N TRP A 130 3.30 8.73 -3.77
CA TRP A 130 2.32 7.67 -3.98
C TRP A 130 1.87 7.02 -2.65
N ASP A 131 2.78 6.88 -1.70
CA ASP A 131 2.55 6.25 -0.40
C ASP A 131 1.59 7.06 0.50
N ARG A 132 1.56 8.40 0.35
CA ARG A 132 0.67 9.31 1.07
C ARG A 132 -0.76 9.37 0.51
N ALA A 133 -1.01 8.78 -0.67
CA ALA A 133 -2.37 8.58 -1.14
C ALA A 133 -3.17 7.76 -0.11
N GLN A 134 -4.48 7.96 -0.10
CA GLN A 134 -5.41 7.26 0.79
C GLN A 134 -6.39 6.43 -0.06
N PRO A 135 -7.04 5.40 0.50
CA PRO A 135 -7.07 5.00 1.92
C PRO A 135 -5.74 4.52 2.51
N MET A 136 -5.61 4.64 3.84
CA MET A 136 -4.61 3.90 4.61
C MET A 136 -5.13 2.50 4.94
N ARG A 137 -4.39 1.72 5.74
CA ARG A 137 -4.73 0.31 6.05
C ARG A 137 -6.12 0.11 6.66
N VAL A 138 -6.64 1.12 7.37
CA VAL A 138 -7.93 1.05 8.10
C VAL A 138 -8.75 2.34 8.03
N LEU A 139 -8.22 3.41 7.42
CA LEU A 139 -8.78 4.76 7.54
C LEU A 139 -8.68 5.55 6.24
N GLY A 140 -9.75 6.26 5.90
CA GLY A 140 -9.74 7.43 5.03
C GLY A 140 -10.06 8.66 5.86
N HIS A 141 -9.27 9.72 5.74
CA HIS A 141 -9.35 10.91 6.57
C HIS A 141 -9.43 12.17 5.70
N ASN A 142 -10.61 12.81 5.75
CA ASN A 142 -10.84 14.11 5.14
C ASN A 142 -10.76 15.20 6.23
N GLY A 143 -9.70 16.01 6.17
CA GLY A 143 -9.42 17.07 7.15
C GLY A 143 -7.93 17.15 7.49
N GLU A 144 -7.63 17.89 8.56
CA GLU A 144 -6.28 18.09 9.08
C GLU A 144 -6.24 17.83 10.60
N ILE A 145 -5.21 17.14 11.08
CA ILE A 145 -5.00 16.86 12.50
C ILE A 145 -4.16 17.99 13.10
N ASN A 146 -4.81 19.02 13.62
CA ASN A 146 -4.15 20.24 14.11
C ASN A 146 -3.29 20.02 15.37
N THR A 147 -3.51 18.92 16.09
CA THR A 147 -2.80 18.56 17.34
C THR A 147 -1.73 17.49 17.13
N LEU A 148 -1.30 17.22 15.89
CA LEU A 148 -0.43 16.10 15.55
C LEU A 148 0.83 16.02 16.43
N ARG A 149 1.54 17.14 16.64
CA ARG A 149 2.76 17.16 17.47
C ARG A 149 2.51 16.74 18.91
N GLY A 150 1.37 17.13 19.49
CA GLY A 150 0.98 16.75 20.85
C GLY A 150 0.59 15.28 20.98
N ASN A 151 0.02 14.69 19.91
CA ASN A 151 -0.38 13.28 19.91
C ASN A 151 0.79 12.31 19.65
N VAL A 152 1.87 12.79 19.03
CA VAL A 152 3.05 11.98 18.68
C VAL A 152 4.02 11.82 19.87
N ASN A 153 4.08 12.83 20.74
CA ASN A 153 4.94 12.84 21.94
C ASN A 153 4.29 12.10 23.10
#